data_AF-A0A8J9WMC6-F1
#
_entry.id   AF-A0A8J9WMC6-F1
#
_cell.length_a   1.000
_cell.length_b   1.000
_cell.length_c   1.000
_cell.angle_alpha   90.00
_cell.angle_beta   90.00
_cell.angle_gamma   90.00
#
_symmetry.space_group_name_H-M   'P 1'
#
loop_
_entity.id
_entity.type
_entity.pdbx_description
1 polymer ?
#
loop_
_entity_poly.entity_id
_entity_poly.type
_entity_poly.pdbx_seq_one_letter_code
_entity_poly.pdbx_strand_id
1 'polypeptide(L)'
;MQEGWPAAEWTPRELLERCGDREVPVEVSSGGGDYRDAYDDAKCQPGRTFDASVPVPLSLLLDVMQSTHEQEPDQAGNQVQLYLAQRDVAEVLPELAANIPEAPPFPGLAERLHQRSVWGSKTIRLYSPEQTQSLYPFANPFLRNTSQVDVLSPDLDRHPMFASVPYLECTLRPGDMLYIPRKWWHSVWARTASLSISYWWTAVC
;
A
#
# COMPACT_ATOMS: atom_id res chain seq x y z
N MET A 1 6.04 19.38 25.26
CA MET A 1 5.10 19.37 24.12
C MET A 1 5.67 18.40 23.12
N GLN A 2 4.91 17.38 22.69
CA GLN A 2 5.37 16.50 21.62
C GLN A 2 5.40 17.37 20.35
N GLU A 3 6.57 17.52 19.72
CA GLU A 3 6.67 18.29 18.48
C GLU A 3 5.73 17.66 17.44
N GLY A 4 5.02 18.51 16.70
CA GLY A 4 4.13 18.05 15.64
C GLY A 4 4.89 17.21 14.60
N TRP A 5 4.17 16.37 13.85
CA TRP A 5 4.78 15.60 12.78
C TRP A 5 5.24 16.56 11.66
N PRO A 6 6.54 16.65 11.35
CA PRO A 6 7.05 17.67 10.44
C PRO A 6 6.47 17.59 9.04
N ALA A 7 6.09 16.38 8.61
CA ALA A 7 5.52 16.10 7.31
C ALA A 7 3.98 16.16 7.26
N ALA A 8 3.31 16.54 8.35
CA ALA A 8 1.84 16.58 8.41
C ALA A 8 1.21 17.53 7.40
N GLU A 9 1.93 18.57 7.01
CA GLU A 9 1.45 19.61 6.09
C GLU A 9 2.13 19.53 4.72
N TRP A 10 3.00 18.53 4.48
CA TRP A 10 3.77 18.46 3.25
C TRP A 10 2.90 18.15 2.04
N THR A 11 2.97 19.05 1.07
CA THR A 11 2.39 18.93 -0.26
C THR A 11 3.35 18.19 -1.22
N PRO A 12 2.87 17.69 -2.38
CA PRO A 12 3.73 17.14 -3.43
C PRO A 12 4.86 18.10 -3.84
N ARG A 13 4.55 19.40 -3.90
CA ARG A 13 5.53 20.43 -4.23
C ARG A 13 6.64 20.54 -3.18
N GLU A 14 6.30 20.53 -1.90
CA GLU A 14 7.31 20.58 -0.83
C GLU A 14 8.17 19.33 -0.79
N LEU A 15 7.58 18.16 -1.09
CA LEU A 15 8.34 16.91 -1.26
C LEU A 15 9.35 17.02 -2.42
N LEU A 16 8.92 17.59 -3.55
CA LEU A 16 9.77 17.82 -4.71
C LEU A 16 10.92 18.78 -4.37
N GLU A 17 10.62 19.93 -3.76
CA GLU A 17 11.61 20.96 -3.42
C GLU A 17 12.64 20.46 -2.39
N ARG A 18 12.24 19.57 -1.47
CA ARG A 18 13.13 19.05 -0.42
C ARG A 18 13.93 17.82 -0.84
N CYS A 19 13.33 16.95 -1.65
CA CYS A 19 13.83 15.58 -1.83
C CYS A 19 13.68 15.05 -3.27
N GLY A 20 13.33 15.87 -4.25
CA GLY A 20 13.02 15.43 -5.63
C GLY A 20 14.14 14.65 -6.33
N ASP A 21 15.40 14.95 -6.01
CA ASP A 21 16.57 14.29 -6.60
C ASP A 21 16.95 12.98 -5.88
N ARG A 22 16.33 12.64 -4.75
CA ARG A 22 16.62 11.39 -4.04
C ARG A 22 15.99 10.22 -4.82
N GLU A 23 16.77 9.16 -5.01
CA GLU A 23 16.27 7.93 -5.61
C GLU A 23 15.42 7.14 -4.61
N VAL A 24 14.21 6.77 -5.02
CA VAL A 24 13.30 5.94 -4.26
C VAL A 24 13.04 4.63 -5.00
N PRO A 25 12.91 3.49 -4.29
CA PRO A 25 12.56 2.22 -4.92
C PRO A 25 11.07 2.21 -5.31
N VAL A 26 10.79 1.90 -6.56
CA VAL A 26 9.43 1.81 -7.10
C VAL A 26 9.17 0.43 -7.66
N GLU A 27 7.99 -0.09 -7.36
CA GLU A 27 7.43 -1.29 -7.99
C GLU A 27 6.86 -0.90 -9.35
N VAL A 28 7.33 -1.57 -10.40
CA VAL A 28 6.95 -1.30 -11.79
C VAL A 28 6.31 -2.54 -12.37
N SER A 29 5.05 -2.44 -12.78
CA SER A 29 4.40 -3.49 -13.55
C SER A 29 4.17 -3.11 -15.01
N SER A 30 4.15 -4.11 -15.90
CA SER A 30 3.79 -3.95 -17.30
C SER A 30 2.93 -5.12 -17.79
N GLY A 31 2.15 -4.91 -18.85
CA GLY A 31 1.22 -5.92 -19.39
C GLY A 31 0.12 -6.36 -18.42
N GLY A 32 -0.18 -5.52 -17.41
CA GLY A 32 -1.12 -5.82 -16.33
C GLY A 32 -0.56 -6.72 -15.21
N GLY A 33 0.75 -6.96 -15.18
CA GLY A 33 1.46 -7.65 -14.11
C GLY A 33 1.22 -7.04 -12.73
N ASP A 34 1.46 -7.80 -11.68
CA ASP A 34 1.51 -7.33 -10.29
C ASP A 34 2.49 -8.16 -9.46
N TYR A 35 2.67 -7.81 -8.19
CA TYR A 35 3.64 -8.47 -7.31
C TYR A 35 3.45 -9.98 -7.16
N ARG A 36 2.24 -10.50 -7.39
CA ARG A 36 1.95 -11.95 -7.34
C ARG A 36 2.65 -12.67 -8.49
N ASP A 37 2.85 -12.02 -9.63
CA ASP A 37 3.61 -12.57 -10.77
C ASP A 37 5.08 -12.85 -10.40
N ALA A 38 5.62 -12.24 -9.34
CA ALA A 38 6.97 -12.55 -8.81
C ALA A 38 7.02 -13.83 -7.94
N TYR A 39 5.88 -14.35 -7.50
CA TYR A 39 5.80 -15.47 -6.55
C TYR A 39 4.95 -16.66 -7.05
N ASP A 40 4.27 -16.51 -8.18
CA ASP A 40 3.41 -17.54 -8.78
C ASP A 40 3.86 -17.85 -10.21
N ASP A 41 4.75 -18.84 -10.35
CA ASP A 41 5.28 -19.30 -11.64
C ASP A 41 4.16 -19.72 -12.63
N ALA A 42 2.99 -20.11 -12.12
CA ALA A 42 1.83 -20.48 -12.95
C ALA A 42 1.10 -19.27 -13.55
N LYS A 43 1.34 -18.05 -13.04
CA LYS A 43 0.80 -16.79 -13.55
C LYS A 43 1.77 -15.96 -14.38
N CYS A 44 3.04 -16.37 -14.48
CA CYS A 44 4.03 -15.72 -15.32
C CYS A 44 3.65 -15.90 -16.81
N GLN A 45 2.78 -15.01 -17.33
CA GLN A 45 2.37 -15.03 -18.73
C GLN A 45 3.34 -14.20 -19.56
N PRO A 46 3.67 -14.62 -20.80
CA PRO A 46 4.50 -13.83 -21.70
C PRO A 46 3.95 -12.41 -21.87
N GLY A 47 4.78 -11.40 -21.63
CA GLY A 47 4.41 -9.98 -21.75
C GLY A 47 3.93 -9.31 -20.46
N ARG A 48 3.76 -10.04 -19.35
CA ARG A 48 3.53 -9.47 -18.02
C ARG A 48 4.86 -9.39 -17.28
N THR A 49 5.19 -8.23 -16.71
CA THR A 49 6.38 -8.09 -15.85
C THR A 49 6.06 -7.37 -14.56
N PHE A 50 6.83 -7.68 -13.52
CA PHE A 50 6.85 -6.97 -12.25
C PHE A 50 8.30 -6.85 -11.78
N ASP A 51 8.78 -5.64 -11.60
CA ASP A 51 10.06 -5.34 -10.95
C ASP A 51 9.76 -4.69 -9.59
N ALA A 52 10.26 -5.31 -8.52
CA ALA A 52 9.96 -4.91 -7.16
C ALA A 52 10.77 -3.69 -6.66
N SER A 53 11.81 -3.28 -7.40
CA SER A 53 12.78 -2.31 -6.88
C SER A 53 13.54 -1.57 -7.98
N VAL A 54 12.82 -0.85 -8.84
CA VAL A 54 13.43 0.07 -9.80
C VAL A 54 13.75 1.39 -9.09
N PRO A 55 15.03 1.80 -8.99
CA PRO A 55 15.37 3.10 -8.44
C PRO A 55 14.94 4.19 -9.43
N VAL A 56 14.17 5.16 -8.96
CA VAL A 56 13.76 6.32 -9.75
C VAL A 56 13.87 7.60 -8.90
N PRO A 57 14.18 8.76 -9.50
CA PRO A 57 14.08 10.03 -8.80
C PRO A 57 12.67 10.23 -8.25
N LEU A 58 12.55 10.70 -7.01
CA LEU A 58 11.26 11.00 -6.39
C LEU A 58 10.43 11.99 -7.23
N SER A 59 11.10 12.94 -7.91
CA SER A 59 10.47 13.87 -8.83
C SER A 59 9.69 13.17 -9.95
N LEU A 60 10.32 12.19 -10.63
CA LEU A 60 9.68 11.42 -11.69
C LEU A 60 8.47 10.65 -11.16
N LEU A 61 8.59 10.03 -9.98
CA LEU A 61 7.46 9.32 -9.36
C LEU A 61 6.29 10.28 -9.09
N LEU A 62 6.56 11.45 -8.51
CA LEU A 62 5.52 12.44 -8.19
C LEU A 62 4.85 12.99 -9.45
N ASP A 63 5.61 13.22 -10.52
CA ASP A 63 5.08 13.67 -11.82
C ASP A 63 4.17 12.60 -12.44
N VAL A 64 4.59 11.33 -12.39
CA VAL A 64 3.77 10.21 -12.88
C VAL A 64 2.51 10.06 -12.02
N MET A 65 2.60 10.13 -10.70
CA MET A 65 1.43 10.04 -9.81
C MET A 65 0.41 11.16 -10.05
N GLN A 66 0.88 12.36 -10.42
CA GLN A 66 0.00 13.49 -10.73
C GLN A 66 -0.63 13.38 -12.13
N SER A 67 0.07 12.79 -13.10
CA SER A 67 -0.42 12.62 -14.48
C SER A 67 -1.25 11.34 -14.71
N THR A 68 -1.02 10.27 -13.96
CA THR A 68 -1.76 8.99 -14.07
C THR A 68 -3.20 9.07 -13.59
N HIS A 69 -3.60 10.14 -12.91
CA HIS A 69 -5.01 10.44 -12.67
C HIS A 69 -5.81 10.65 -13.96
N GLU A 70 -5.12 10.82 -15.10
CA GLU A 70 -5.69 11.18 -16.40
C GLU A 70 -5.41 10.14 -17.51
N GLN A 71 -4.65 9.07 -17.26
CA GLN A 71 -4.21 8.15 -18.34
C GLN A 71 -5.08 6.88 -18.47
N GLU A 72 -5.81 6.81 -19.60
CA GLU A 72 -6.35 5.59 -20.19
C GLU A 72 -5.18 4.65 -20.62
N PRO A 73 -5.36 3.32 -20.61
CA PRO A 73 -4.35 2.38 -21.09
C PRO A 73 -3.94 2.68 -22.53
N ASP A 74 -2.68 2.41 -22.88
CA ASP A 74 -2.21 2.64 -24.25
C ASP A 74 -2.94 1.73 -25.28
N GLN A 75 -2.74 1.98 -26.57
CA GLN A 75 -3.40 1.21 -27.64
C GLN A 75 -3.05 -0.29 -27.63
N ALA A 76 -2.02 -0.70 -26.89
CA ALA A 76 -1.62 -2.10 -26.69
C ALA A 76 -2.15 -2.67 -25.35
N GLY A 77 -2.88 -1.89 -24.56
CA GLY A 77 -3.38 -2.27 -23.24
C GLY A 77 -2.31 -2.24 -22.14
N ASN A 78 -1.11 -1.71 -22.41
CA ASN A 78 -0.06 -1.60 -21.40
C ASN A 78 -0.35 -0.39 -20.52
N GLN A 79 -0.44 -0.65 -19.22
CA GLN A 79 -0.49 0.38 -18.19
C GLN A 79 0.68 0.14 -17.25
N VAL A 80 1.59 1.10 -17.17
CA VAL A 80 2.64 1.07 -16.15
C VAL A 80 2.04 1.58 -14.86
N GLN A 81 1.86 0.69 -13.89
CA GLN A 81 1.50 1.10 -12.54
C GLN A 81 2.78 1.26 -11.74
N LEU A 82 3.00 2.47 -11.23
CA LEU A 82 4.09 2.77 -10.32
C LEU A 82 3.52 2.80 -8.90
N TYR A 83 4.10 1.97 -8.02
CA TYR A 83 3.79 1.98 -6.60
C TYR A 83 5.09 2.19 -5.82
N LEU A 84 5.09 3.14 -4.89
CA LEU A 84 6.23 3.31 -3.98
C LEU A 84 6.33 2.04 -3.14
N ALA A 85 7.43 1.28 -3.32
CA ALA A 85 7.55 -0.07 -2.82
C ALA A 85 7.27 -0.17 -1.31
N GLN A 86 6.85 -1.34 -0.84
CA GLN A 86 6.72 -1.67 0.60
C GLN A 86 8.07 -1.70 1.35
N ARG A 87 9.07 -0.91 0.94
CA ARG A 87 10.37 -0.77 1.58
C ARG A 87 10.37 0.39 2.54
N ASP A 88 11.38 0.41 3.40
CA ASP A 88 11.54 1.47 4.38
C ASP A 88 11.98 2.77 3.70
N VAL A 89 10.99 3.50 3.18
CA VAL A 89 11.18 4.84 2.62
C VAL A 89 11.75 5.78 3.68
N ALA A 90 11.66 5.46 4.98
CA ALA A 90 12.33 6.21 6.03
C ALA A 90 13.86 6.17 5.93
N GLU A 91 14.46 5.15 5.29
CA GLU A 91 15.91 5.15 5.05
C GLU A 91 16.31 6.26 4.08
N VAL A 92 15.47 6.51 3.07
CA VAL A 92 15.72 7.52 2.03
C VAL A 92 15.19 8.91 2.44
N LEU A 93 14.08 8.94 3.18
CA LEU A 93 13.32 10.12 3.61
C LEU A 93 13.04 10.04 5.12
N PRO A 94 14.07 10.10 5.99
CA PRO A 94 13.89 9.96 7.44
C PRO A 94 12.96 11.02 8.05
N GLU A 95 12.82 12.17 7.39
CA GLU A 95 11.92 13.25 7.79
C GLU A 95 10.44 12.82 7.76
N LEU A 96 10.07 11.92 6.85
CA LEU A 96 8.74 11.33 6.78
C LEU A 96 8.46 10.44 8.01
N ALA A 97 9.50 9.83 8.57
CA ALA A 97 9.46 9.00 9.77
C ALA A 97 9.80 9.72 11.08
N ALA A 98 9.95 11.05 11.06
CA ALA A 98 10.17 11.81 12.27
C ALA A 98 8.91 11.84 13.15
N ASN A 99 9.08 11.94 14.48
CA ASN A 99 7.99 12.18 15.44
C ASN A 99 6.80 11.21 15.29
N ILE A 100 7.06 9.95 14.94
CA ILE A 100 6.03 8.90 14.96
C ILE A 100 5.63 8.72 16.43
N PRO A 101 4.36 8.93 16.79
CA PRO A 101 3.93 8.73 18.16
C PRO A 101 4.19 7.27 18.56
N GLU A 102 4.70 7.06 19.78
CA GLU A 102 4.85 5.72 20.33
C GLU A 102 3.53 4.97 20.22
N ALA A 103 3.61 3.68 19.86
CA ALA A 103 2.41 2.85 19.82
C ALA A 103 1.67 2.99 21.17
N PRO A 104 0.36 3.31 21.17
CA PRO A 104 -0.37 3.46 22.42
C PRO A 104 -0.17 2.21 23.29
N PRO A 105 0.01 2.37 24.62
CA PRO A 105 0.36 1.29 25.53
C PRO A 105 -0.87 0.41 25.78
N PHE A 106 -1.32 -0.28 24.73
CA PHE A 106 -2.27 -1.38 24.84
C PHE A 106 -1.46 -2.63 25.22
N PRO A 107 -1.66 -3.22 26.41
CA PRO A 107 -0.97 -4.45 26.78
C PRO A 107 -1.42 -5.61 25.88
N GLY A 108 -0.49 -6.46 25.41
CA GLY A 108 -0.81 -7.82 24.95
C GLY A 108 -0.94 -8.10 23.45
N LEU A 109 -0.61 -7.16 22.56
CA LEU A 109 -0.64 -7.42 21.10
C LEU A 109 0.71 -7.09 20.45
N ALA A 110 1.48 -8.14 20.16
CA ALA A 110 2.68 -8.10 19.32
C ALA A 110 2.29 -7.89 17.85
N GLU A 111 3.10 -7.14 17.10
CA GLU A 111 2.96 -6.80 15.67
C GLU A 111 1.73 -5.92 15.35
N ARG A 112 2.00 -4.63 15.13
CA ARG A 112 0.98 -3.60 14.83
C ARG A 112 1.35 -2.90 13.53
N LEU A 113 0.37 -2.42 12.77
CA LEU A 113 0.60 -1.50 11.66
C LEU A 113 -0.12 -0.18 11.95
N HIS A 114 0.63 0.92 11.98
CA HIS A 114 0.06 2.27 11.97
C HIS A 114 0.25 2.84 10.57
N GLN A 115 -0.85 3.25 9.95
CA GLN A 115 -0.81 3.87 8.63
C GLN A 115 -1.21 5.33 8.74
N ARG A 116 -0.33 6.23 8.28
CA ARG A 116 -0.55 7.67 8.32
C ARG A 116 -0.55 8.25 6.91
N SER A 117 -1.57 9.05 6.58
CA SER A 117 -1.64 9.71 5.27
C SER A 117 -0.85 11.03 5.29
N VAL A 118 0.03 11.23 4.30
CA VAL A 118 0.78 12.49 4.11
C VAL A 118 -0.06 13.44 3.26
N TRP A 119 -0.46 13.01 2.07
CA TRP A 119 -1.34 13.75 1.17
C TRP A 119 -2.23 12.79 0.37
N GLY A 120 -3.28 13.34 -0.23
CA GLY A 120 -4.30 12.55 -0.92
C GLY A 120 -5.19 11.74 0.02
N SER A 121 -6.05 10.92 -0.57
CA SER A 121 -6.99 10.08 0.16
C SER A 121 -7.07 8.67 -0.40
N LYS A 122 -7.34 7.73 0.50
CA LYS A 122 -7.48 6.31 0.19
C LYS A 122 -8.58 5.69 1.03
N THR A 123 -9.22 4.66 0.51
CA THR A 123 -10.18 3.86 1.25
C THR A 123 -9.51 2.56 1.67
N ILE A 124 -9.77 2.16 2.92
CA ILE A 124 -9.26 0.93 3.51
C ILE A 124 -10.45 0.09 3.97
N ARG A 125 -10.50 -1.17 3.52
CA ARG A 125 -11.37 -2.20 4.08
C ARG A 125 -10.57 -3.12 4.97
N LEU A 126 -11.06 -3.35 6.18
CA LEU A 126 -10.50 -4.25 7.18
C LEU A 126 -11.42 -5.45 7.38
N TYR A 127 -10.84 -6.65 7.33
CA TYR A 127 -11.54 -7.89 7.59
C TYR A 127 -10.90 -8.62 8.77
N SER A 128 -11.76 -9.13 9.64
CA SER A 128 -11.33 -9.83 10.85
C SER A 128 -10.58 -11.13 10.50
N PRO A 129 -9.57 -11.55 11.27
CA PRO A 129 -8.86 -12.81 11.05
C PRO A 129 -9.78 -14.04 11.01
N GLU A 130 -10.92 -14.00 11.70
CA GLU A 130 -11.95 -15.04 11.69
C GLU A 130 -12.57 -15.25 10.30
N GLN A 131 -12.47 -14.25 9.41
CA GLN A 131 -12.98 -14.30 8.04
C GLN A 131 -11.98 -14.91 7.05
N THR A 132 -10.79 -15.32 7.49
CA THR A 132 -9.70 -15.79 6.60
C THR A 132 -10.15 -16.82 5.56
N GLN A 133 -10.98 -17.79 5.94
CA GLN A 133 -11.46 -18.82 5.01
C GLN A 133 -12.30 -18.22 3.87
N SER A 134 -13.12 -17.22 4.18
CA SER A 134 -13.98 -16.51 3.22
C SER A 134 -13.22 -15.49 2.37
N LEU A 135 -11.94 -15.26 2.68
CA LEU A 135 -11.03 -14.39 1.92
C LEU A 135 -10.12 -15.18 0.97
N TYR A 136 -10.25 -16.51 0.92
CA TYR A 136 -9.57 -17.35 -0.07
C TYR A 136 -8.06 -17.06 -0.21
N PRO A 137 -7.26 -17.26 0.85
CA PRO A 137 -5.82 -17.06 0.78
C PRO A 137 -5.19 -17.98 -0.28
N PHE A 138 -4.07 -17.56 -0.87
CA PHE A 138 -3.30 -18.47 -1.72
C PHE A 138 -2.72 -19.63 -0.90
N ALA A 139 -2.69 -20.83 -1.48
CA ALA A 139 -2.05 -21.99 -0.86
C ALA A 139 -0.51 -21.89 -0.87
N ASN A 140 0.05 -21.04 -1.74
CA ASN A 140 1.48 -20.78 -1.80
C ASN A 140 1.97 -20.20 -0.45
N PRO A 141 2.99 -20.80 0.19
CA PRO A 141 3.54 -20.32 1.46
C PRO A 141 3.94 -18.84 1.47
N PHE A 142 4.37 -18.29 0.34
CA PHE A 142 4.79 -16.89 0.18
C PHE A 142 3.62 -15.91 0.01
N LEU A 143 2.43 -16.40 -0.35
CA LEU A 143 1.22 -15.60 -0.60
C LEU A 143 0.06 -15.94 0.35
N ARG A 144 0.32 -16.71 1.41
CA ARG A 144 -0.71 -17.14 2.39
C ARG A 144 -1.41 -15.98 3.12
N ASN A 145 -0.80 -14.81 3.13
CA ASN A 145 -1.32 -13.54 3.67
C ASN A 145 -1.97 -12.65 2.59
N THR A 146 -2.10 -13.15 1.37
CA THR A 146 -2.73 -12.47 0.23
C THR A 146 -4.01 -13.19 -0.16
N SER A 147 -5.09 -12.42 -0.35
CA SER A 147 -6.37 -12.94 -0.83
C SER A 147 -6.34 -13.16 -2.34
N GLN A 148 -7.00 -14.21 -2.81
CA GLN A 148 -7.28 -14.42 -4.24
C GLN A 148 -8.39 -13.50 -4.77
N VAL A 149 -9.15 -12.87 -3.89
CA VAL A 149 -10.30 -12.04 -4.24
C VAL A 149 -9.85 -10.62 -4.61
N ASP A 150 -10.29 -10.13 -5.76
CA ASP A 150 -10.32 -8.70 -6.04
C ASP A 150 -11.50 -8.07 -5.27
N VAL A 151 -11.20 -7.26 -4.26
CA VAL A 151 -12.21 -6.65 -3.38
C VAL A 151 -13.08 -5.62 -4.10
N LEU A 152 -12.60 -5.03 -5.19
CA LEU A 152 -13.33 -4.03 -5.97
C LEU A 152 -14.19 -4.67 -7.06
N SER A 153 -13.79 -5.85 -7.55
CA SER A 153 -14.51 -6.61 -8.56
C SER A 153 -14.47 -8.11 -8.26
N PRO A 154 -15.17 -8.58 -7.20
CA PRO A 154 -15.08 -9.97 -6.75
C PRO A 154 -15.77 -10.93 -7.73
N ASP A 155 -15.05 -11.96 -8.16
CA ASP A 155 -15.61 -13.11 -8.87
C ASP A 155 -16.32 -14.03 -7.86
N LEU A 156 -17.64 -13.86 -7.73
CA LEU A 156 -18.46 -14.59 -6.76
C LEU A 156 -18.79 -16.02 -7.20
N ASP A 157 -18.63 -16.36 -8.48
CA ASP A 157 -18.77 -17.74 -8.94
C ASP A 157 -17.60 -18.57 -8.41
N ARG A 158 -16.39 -17.98 -8.40
CA ARG A 158 -15.19 -18.62 -7.85
C ARG A 158 -15.05 -18.45 -6.34
N HIS A 159 -15.51 -17.33 -5.79
CA HIS A 159 -15.35 -16.97 -4.38
C HIS A 159 -16.68 -16.67 -3.67
N PRO A 160 -17.64 -17.61 -3.66
CA PRO A 160 -19.01 -17.35 -3.22
C PRO A 160 -19.13 -16.91 -1.76
N MET A 161 -18.23 -17.38 -0.87
CA MET A 161 -18.25 -16.99 0.55
C MET A 161 -17.90 -15.52 0.75
N PHE A 162 -17.25 -14.87 -0.22
CA PHE A 162 -16.84 -13.47 -0.11
C PHE A 162 -18.05 -12.51 -0.08
N ALA A 163 -19.17 -12.88 -0.72
CA ALA A 163 -20.34 -12.02 -0.90
C ALA A 163 -20.92 -11.48 0.42
N SER A 164 -20.80 -12.22 1.51
CA SER A 164 -21.37 -11.89 2.81
C SER A 164 -20.33 -11.65 3.90
N VAL A 165 -19.06 -11.42 3.54
CA VAL A 165 -18.01 -11.23 4.54
C VAL A 165 -18.15 -9.85 5.18
N PRO A 166 -18.31 -9.76 6.51
CA PRO A 166 -18.36 -8.49 7.20
C PRO A 166 -17.00 -7.79 7.15
N TYR A 167 -17.04 -6.47 6.96
CA TYR A 167 -15.84 -5.63 6.95
C TYR A 167 -16.08 -4.30 7.66
N LEU A 168 -14.99 -3.67 8.08
CA LEU A 168 -14.97 -2.27 8.45
C LEU A 168 -14.38 -1.48 7.28
N GLU A 169 -14.91 -0.29 6.99
CA GLU A 169 -14.39 0.57 5.94
C GLU A 169 -14.13 1.97 6.51
N CYS A 170 -12.99 2.55 6.16
CA CYS A 170 -12.69 3.94 6.44
C CYS A 170 -12.01 4.62 5.25
N THR A 171 -12.14 5.93 5.16
CA THR A 171 -11.37 6.75 4.22
C THR A 171 -10.36 7.55 5.02
N LEU A 172 -9.07 7.34 4.75
CA LEU A 172 -7.99 8.11 5.35
C LEU A 172 -7.74 9.37 4.53
N ARG A 173 -7.78 10.52 5.20
CA ARG A 173 -7.44 11.84 4.69
C ARG A 173 -6.04 12.26 5.18
N PRO A 174 -5.44 13.30 4.59
CA PRO A 174 -4.15 13.81 5.05
C PRO A 174 -4.15 14.08 6.56
N GLY A 175 -3.12 13.61 7.26
CA GLY A 175 -3.01 13.73 8.71
C GLY A 175 -3.67 12.61 9.53
N ASP A 176 -4.64 11.88 8.97
CA ASP A 176 -5.30 10.76 9.65
C ASP A 176 -4.33 9.62 9.93
N MET A 177 -4.61 8.88 10.99
CA MET A 177 -3.91 7.66 11.37
C MET A 177 -4.89 6.50 11.55
N LEU A 178 -4.59 5.36 10.92
CA LEU A 178 -5.29 4.10 11.13
C LEU A 178 -4.40 3.13 11.88
N TYR A 179 -4.96 2.54 12.94
CA TYR A 179 -4.42 1.36 13.57
C TYR A 179 -5.01 0.11 12.91
N ILE A 180 -4.14 -0.76 12.39
CA ILE A 180 -4.51 -2.07 11.85
C ILE A 180 -4.01 -3.14 12.82
N PRO A 181 -4.91 -3.87 13.50
CA PRO A 181 -4.49 -4.90 14.44
C PRO A 181 -3.81 -6.07 13.73
N ARG A 182 -3.02 -6.83 14.49
CA ARG A 182 -2.27 -7.96 13.95
C ARG A 182 -3.18 -8.97 13.22
N LYS A 183 -2.70 -9.46 12.08
CA LYS A 183 -3.38 -10.47 11.22
C LYS A 183 -4.68 -10.00 10.59
N TRP A 184 -5.11 -8.76 10.82
CA TRP A 184 -6.27 -8.22 10.11
C TRP A 184 -5.92 -8.07 8.64
N TRP A 185 -6.81 -8.61 7.81
CA TRP A 185 -6.73 -8.45 6.38
C TRP A 185 -7.10 -7.02 6.04
N HIS A 186 -6.37 -6.41 5.12
CA HIS A 186 -6.64 -5.05 4.68
C HIS A 186 -6.52 -4.93 3.17
N SER A 187 -7.51 -4.29 2.56
CA SER A 187 -7.48 -3.88 1.16
C SER A 187 -7.45 -2.37 1.12
N VAL A 188 -6.55 -1.81 0.31
CA VAL A 188 -6.31 -0.37 0.22
C VAL A 188 -6.37 0.02 -1.25
N TRP A 189 -7.13 1.06 -1.55
CA TRP A 189 -7.09 1.68 -2.87
C TRP A 189 -7.13 3.20 -2.73
N ALA A 190 -6.35 3.85 -3.58
CA ALA A 190 -6.26 5.29 -3.65
C ALA A 190 -7.56 5.87 -4.25
N ARG A 191 -8.10 6.93 -3.66
CA ARG A 191 -9.21 7.73 -4.21
C ARG A 191 -8.68 8.94 -4.98
N THR A 192 -7.52 9.42 -4.56
CA THR A 192 -6.71 10.41 -5.27
C THR A 192 -5.27 9.93 -5.32
N ALA A 193 -4.41 10.51 -6.15
CA ALA A 193 -2.96 10.41 -5.95
C ALA A 193 -2.65 10.67 -4.46
N SER A 194 -1.93 9.75 -3.82
CA SER A 194 -1.78 9.74 -2.37
C SER A 194 -0.44 9.16 -1.95
N LEU A 195 0.13 9.71 -0.86
CA LEU A 195 1.31 9.17 -0.20
C LEU A 195 0.95 8.86 1.25
N SER A 196 1.48 7.75 1.76
CA SER A 196 1.26 7.34 3.13
C SER A 196 2.42 6.53 3.65
N ILE A 197 2.54 6.50 4.98
CA ILE A 197 3.62 5.78 5.65
C ILE A 197 3.01 4.74 6.57
N SER A 198 3.62 3.57 6.56
CA SER A 198 3.21 2.38 7.28
C SER A 198 4.32 2.01 8.27
N TYR A 199 4.00 2.00 9.57
CA TYR A 199 4.96 1.62 10.62
C TYR A 199 4.57 0.28 11.23
N TRP A 200 5.50 -0.67 11.13
CA TRP A 200 5.39 -1.99 11.75
C TRP A 200 6.09 -1.99 13.10
N TRP A 201 5.36 -2.32 14.16
CA TRP A 201 5.88 -2.34 15.53
C TRP A 201 5.99 -3.77 15.99
N THR A 202 7.19 -4.24 16.31
CA THR A 202 7.34 -5.43 17.14
C THR A 202 7.31 -4.98 18.60
N ALA A 203 6.43 -5.58 19.40
CA ALA A 203 6.53 -5.39 20.84
C ALA A 203 7.83 -6.07 21.27
N VAL A 204 8.80 -5.29 21.75
CA VAL A 204 9.96 -5.85 22.43
C VAL A 204 9.45 -6.34 23.78
N CYS A 205 9.44 -7.66 23.97
CA CYS A 205 9.19 -8.27 25.27
C CYS A 205 10.43 -8.11 26.15
#